data_AF-A0A329MPY0-F1
#
_entry.id   AF-A0A329MPY0-F1
#
_cell.length_a   1.000
_cell.length_b   1.000
_cell.length_c   1.000
_cell.angle_alpha   90.00
_cell.angle_beta   90.00
_cell.angle_gamma   90.00
#
_symmetry.space_group_name_H-M   'P 1'
#
loop_
_entity.id
_entity.type
_entity.pdbx_description
1 polymer ?
#
loop_
_entity_poly.entity_id
_entity_poly.type
_entity_poly.pdbx_seq_one_letter_code
_entity_poly.pdbx_strand_id
1 'polypeptide(L)'
;MKRIMIILVFLMAAVGCSNGNGDSKDDMCITKTDTKAKVCYGMAKADVEKVLGKGKPGVGTIDYVNGAGIFYRNDKVAYIRLSDESINVFSAASGIKVGDTKKDVLKQYGEKNAITNQQPEFIVVDYVYDSKEKKFVNAEEYENIKDDSLKEHYVVSIKFEDDVVEQLFIGDLQAMTRLQ
;
A
#
# COMPACT_ATOMS: atom_id res chain seq x y z
N MET A 1 1.05 -19.68 -59.17
CA MET A 1 0.99 -20.93 -58.36
C MET A 1 1.63 -20.61 -57.01
N LYS A 2 0.84 -20.52 -55.92
CA LYS A 2 0.78 -21.52 -54.83
C LYS A 2 2.20 -21.80 -54.28
N ARG A 3 2.59 -21.56 -53.01
CA ARG A 3 1.91 -21.76 -51.72
C ARG A 3 2.85 -21.35 -50.55
N ILE A 4 2.28 -20.84 -49.44
CA ILE A 4 2.53 -21.19 -48.00
C ILE A 4 3.94 -20.87 -47.44
N MET A 5 4.16 -19.87 -46.56
CA MET A 5 3.81 -19.72 -45.12
C MET A 5 4.67 -20.58 -44.15
N ILE A 6 5.06 -19.96 -43.00
CA ILE A 6 5.59 -20.45 -41.69
C ILE A 6 6.86 -19.63 -41.33
N ILE A 7 6.83 -18.53 -40.55
CA ILE A 7 6.67 -18.35 -39.08
C ILE A 7 7.59 -19.22 -38.23
N LEU A 8 8.53 -18.62 -37.48
CA LEU A 8 8.86 -18.91 -36.06
C LEU A 8 9.94 -17.89 -35.63
N VAL A 9 9.60 -16.78 -34.98
CA VAL A 9 9.47 -16.65 -33.51
C VAL A 9 10.69 -17.21 -32.78
N PHE A 10 11.64 -16.32 -32.49
CA PHE A 10 12.51 -16.42 -31.33
C PHE A 10 12.49 -15.06 -30.60
N LEU A 11 11.30 -14.71 -30.07
CA LEU A 11 11.23 -13.79 -28.94
C LEU A 11 11.89 -14.50 -27.77
N MET A 12 13.17 -14.21 -27.54
CA MET A 12 13.77 -14.49 -26.24
C MET A 12 13.08 -13.59 -25.23
N ALA A 13 12.09 -14.18 -24.56
CA ALA A 13 11.57 -13.70 -23.31
C ALA A 13 12.75 -13.58 -22.34
N ALA A 14 13.26 -12.36 -22.16
CA ALA A 14 13.82 -11.98 -20.88
C ALA A 14 12.63 -12.00 -19.91
N VAL A 15 12.37 -13.18 -19.34
CA VAL A 15 11.59 -13.33 -18.13
C VAL A 15 12.43 -12.65 -17.06
N GLY A 16 12.21 -11.34 -16.92
CA GLY A 16 12.64 -10.62 -15.74
C GLY A 16 11.92 -11.28 -14.57
N CYS A 17 12.62 -12.16 -13.86
CA CYS A 17 12.32 -12.40 -12.46
C CYS A 17 12.43 -11.04 -11.80
N SER A 18 11.30 -10.34 -11.61
CA SER A 18 11.24 -9.28 -10.64
C SER A 18 11.48 -9.95 -9.30
N ASN A 19 12.74 -9.94 -8.88
CA ASN A 19 13.13 -10.30 -7.54
C ASN A 19 12.26 -9.43 -6.63
N GLY A 20 11.29 -10.05 -5.95
CA GLY A 20 10.37 -9.37 -5.03
C GLY A 20 11.14 -8.81 -3.86
N ASN A 21 11.76 -7.66 -4.07
CA ASN A 21 12.30 -6.79 -3.05
C ASN A 21 11.40 -5.55 -3.10
N GLY A 22 10.21 -5.63 -2.51
CA GLY A 22 9.37 -4.45 -2.34
C GLY A 22 10.14 -3.42 -1.52
N ASP A 23 10.49 -2.28 -2.10
CA ASP A 23 10.88 -1.11 -1.32
C ASP A 23 9.57 -0.50 -0.84
N SER A 24 9.25 -0.58 0.47
CA SER A 24 7.97 -0.06 0.96
C SER A 24 7.84 1.44 0.73
N LYS A 25 8.96 2.15 0.53
CA LYS A 25 8.97 3.55 0.15
C LYS A 25 8.29 3.80 -1.20
N ASP A 26 8.47 2.90 -2.17
CA ASP A 26 7.81 2.99 -3.47
C ASP A 26 6.30 2.71 -3.36
N ASP A 27 5.89 2.00 -2.30
CA ASP A 27 4.51 1.70 -1.96
C ASP A 27 3.81 2.77 -1.13
N MET A 28 4.47 3.90 -0.88
CA MET A 28 3.87 5.04 -0.19
C MET A 28 2.89 5.84 -1.06
N CYS A 29 2.21 5.17 -1.99
CA CYS A 29 1.25 5.74 -2.91
C CYS A 29 0.08 4.79 -3.18
N ILE A 30 -1.10 5.36 -3.39
CA ILE A 30 -2.20 4.70 -4.08
C ILE A 30 -2.25 5.16 -5.54
N THR A 31 -2.69 4.27 -6.42
CA THR A 31 -2.84 4.51 -7.86
C THR A 31 -4.28 4.24 -8.27
N LYS A 32 -4.90 5.18 -8.97
CA LYS A 32 -6.19 4.97 -9.63
C LYS A 32 -6.07 3.96 -10.76
N THR A 33 -6.95 2.97 -10.78
CA THR A 33 -6.89 1.88 -11.77
C THR A 33 -7.12 2.39 -13.20
N ASP A 34 -8.01 3.36 -13.38
CA ASP A 34 -8.48 3.87 -14.68
C ASP A 34 -7.50 4.85 -15.35
N THR A 35 -7.03 5.82 -14.58
CA THR A 35 -6.26 6.98 -15.04
C THR A 35 -4.77 6.84 -14.74
N LYS A 36 -4.40 5.88 -13.87
CA LYS A 36 -3.05 5.74 -13.31
C LYS A 36 -2.57 6.95 -12.52
N ALA A 37 -3.47 7.88 -12.19
CA ALA A 37 -3.15 9.01 -11.32
C ALA A 37 -2.81 8.52 -9.91
N LYS A 38 -1.84 9.17 -9.26
CA LYS A 38 -1.31 8.74 -7.97
C LYS A 38 -1.60 9.76 -6.87
N VAL A 39 -1.80 9.24 -5.67
CA VAL A 39 -1.77 10.02 -4.42
C VAL A 39 -0.73 9.39 -3.52
N CYS A 40 0.28 10.18 -3.15
CA CYS A 40 1.45 9.69 -2.45
C CYS A 40 1.63 10.39 -1.10
N TYR A 41 2.27 9.70 -0.18
CA TYR A 41 2.84 10.28 1.03
C TYR A 41 3.63 11.55 0.70
N GLY A 42 3.45 12.59 1.51
CA GLY A 42 4.07 13.89 1.33
C GLY A 42 3.43 14.79 0.25
N MET A 43 2.49 14.29 -0.55
CA MET A 43 1.77 15.09 -1.54
C MET A 43 0.94 16.19 -0.86
N ALA A 44 0.91 17.39 -1.43
CA ALA A 44 0.13 18.49 -0.88
C ALA A 44 -1.38 18.23 -1.04
N LYS A 45 -2.19 18.60 -0.05
CA LYS A 45 -3.65 18.44 -0.09
C LYS A 45 -4.27 19.00 -1.37
N ALA A 46 -3.83 20.18 -1.80
CA ALA A 46 -4.32 20.80 -3.03
C ALA A 46 -4.05 19.95 -4.29
N ASP A 47 -2.94 19.21 -4.32
CA ASP A 47 -2.61 18.30 -5.43
C ASP A 47 -3.39 16.99 -5.33
N VAL A 48 -3.65 16.50 -4.11
CA VAL A 48 -4.54 15.37 -3.88
C VAL A 48 -5.95 15.68 -4.39
N GLU A 49 -6.47 16.87 -4.12
CA GLU A 49 -7.82 17.27 -4.54
C GLU A 49 -7.96 17.41 -6.07
N LYS A 50 -6.86 17.62 -6.80
CA LYS A 50 -6.86 17.52 -8.28
C LYS A 50 -7.07 16.09 -8.75
N VAL A 51 -6.64 15.09 -7.97
CA VAL A 51 -6.73 13.66 -8.32
C VAL A 51 -8.03 13.04 -7.81
N LEU A 52 -8.41 13.32 -6.56
CA LEU A 52 -9.54 12.68 -5.87
C LEU A 52 -10.81 13.54 -5.84
N GLY A 53 -10.72 14.81 -6.27
CA GLY A 53 -11.79 15.78 -6.05
C GLY A 53 -11.79 16.31 -4.62
N LYS A 54 -12.84 17.05 -4.25
CA LYS A 54 -12.97 17.60 -2.89
C LYS A 54 -13.40 16.50 -1.92
N GLY A 55 -12.65 16.36 -0.83
CA GLY A 55 -13.01 15.47 0.26
C GLY A 55 -14.00 16.09 1.25
N LYS A 56 -14.47 15.28 2.18
CA LYS A 56 -15.36 15.66 3.29
C LYS A 56 -14.71 15.30 4.63
N PRO A 57 -15.03 15.99 5.74
CA PRO A 57 -14.53 15.58 7.06
C PRO A 57 -14.96 14.14 7.37
N GLY A 58 -13.98 13.31 7.74
CA GLY A 58 -14.16 11.95 8.27
C GLY A 58 -13.67 11.87 9.71
N VAL A 59 -13.70 10.66 10.30
CA VAL A 59 -13.12 10.42 11.63
C VAL A 59 -11.60 10.35 11.48
N GLY A 60 -10.89 11.35 12.00
CA GLY A 60 -9.42 11.44 11.95
C GLY A 60 -8.82 11.66 10.55
N THR A 61 -9.65 11.75 9.51
CA THR A 61 -9.21 11.84 8.11
C THR A 61 -10.11 12.81 7.32
N ILE A 62 -9.70 13.12 6.09
CA ILE A 62 -10.58 13.64 5.05
C ILE A 62 -10.95 12.48 4.15
N ASP A 63 -12.24 12.19 4.05
CA ASP A 63 -12.78 11.12 3.23
C ASP A 63 -13.08 11.62 1.81
N TYR A 64 -12.67 10.82 0.84
CA TYR A 64 -12.86 11.03 -0.58
C TYR A 64 -13.79 9.96 -1.14
N VAL A 65 -14.40 10.28 -2.29
CA VAL A 65 -15.26 9.33 -3.00
C VAL A 65 -14.48 8.06 -3.36
N ASN A 66 -15.16 6.92 -3.31
CA ASN A 66 -14.60 5.58 -3.56
C ASN A 66 -13.64 5.10 -2.46
N GLY A 67 -13.99 5.31 -1.19
CA GLY A 67 -13.34 4.65 -0.06
C GLY A 67 -11.92 5.09 0.31
N ALA A 68 -11.42 6.21 -0.20
CA ALA A 68 -10.11 6.74 0.16
C ALA A 68 -10.21 7.74 1.33
N GLY A 69 -9.58 7.45 2.47
CA GLY A 69 -9.46 8.39 3.60
C GLY A 69 -8.02 8.87 3.74
N ILE A 70 -7.79 10.17 3.94
CA ILE A 70 -6.43 10.72 4.05
C ILE A 70 -6.28 11.55 5.31
N PHE A 71 -5.25 11.25 6.09
CA PHE A 71 -4.80 12.11 7.16
C PHE A 71 -3.66 13.02 6.66
N TYR A 72 -3.81 14.30 6.95
CA TYR A 72 -2.86 15.34 6.56
C TYR A 72 -2.06 15.82 7.77
N ARG A 73 -0.75 15.94 7.60
CA ARG A 73 0.15 16.58 8.56
C ARG A 73 0.85 17.73 7.84
N ASN A 74 0.64 18.96 8.34
CA ASN A 74 1.16 20.18 7.71
C ASN A 74 0.75 20.29 6.23
N ASP A 75 -0.55 20.08 5.94
CA ASP A 75 -1.14 20.08 4.59
C ASP A 75 -0.55 19.09 3.59
N LYS A 76 0.15 18.07 4.07
CA LYS A 76 0.72 16.99 3.27
C LYS A 76 0.20 15.63 3.72
N VAL A 77 0.02 14.71 2.78
CA VAL A 77 -0.38 13.33 3.06
C VAL A 77 0.60 12.71 4.05
N ALA A 78 0.10 12.22 5.17
CA ALA A 78 0.88 11.46 6.14
C ALA A 78 0.35 10.03 6.31
N TYR A 79 -0.91 9.80 5.95
CA TYR A 79 -1.53 8.49 5.96
C TYR A 79 -2.67 8.42 4.95
N ILE A 80 -2.82 7.26 4.33
CA ILE A 80 -3.86 6.91 3.36
C ILE A 80 -4.52 5.62 3.85
N ARG A 81 -5.86 5.61 3.90
CA ARG A 81 -6.70 4.45 4.12
C ARG A 81 -7.47 4.16 2.84
N LEU A 82 -7.56 2.89 2.46
CA LEU A 82 -8.52 2.37 1.50
C LEU A 82 -9.50 1.42 2.20
N SER A 83 -10.80 1.65 2.02
CA SER A 83 -11.88 0.78 2.50
C SER A 83 -12.46 -0.10 1.38
N ASP A 84 -13.44 -0.92 1.69
CA ASP A 84 -14.29 -1.68 0.75
C ASP A 84 -14.77 -0.88 -0.48
N GLU A 85 -15.20 0.37 -0.30
CA GLU A 85 -15.62 1.25 -1.41
C GLU A 85 -14.51 1.56 -2.43
N SER A 86 -13.25 1.24 -2.11
CA SER A 86 -12.10 1.40 -3.00
C SER A 86 -11.88 0.22 -3.95
N ILE A 87 -12.63 -0.88 -3.80
CA ILE A 87 -12.50 -2.09 -4.60
C ILE A 87 -12.54 -1.74 -6.10
N ASN A 88 -11.54 -2.22 -6.84
CA ASN A 88 -11.31 -1.95 -8.26
C ASN A 88 -11.05 -0.48 -8.65
N VAL A 89 -11.08 0.46 -7.71
CA VAL A 89 -10.79 1.88 -7.96
C VAL A 89 -9.33 2.21 -7.70
N PHE A 90 -8.77 1.69 -6.61
CA PHE A 90 -7.40 1.97 -6.20
C PHE A 90 -6.60 0.70 -5.95
N SER A 91 -5.29 0.81 -6.12
CA SER A 91 -4.30 -0.16 -5.63
C SER A 91 -3.14 0.58 -4.95
N ALA A 92 -2.42 -0.09 -4.05
CA ALA A 92 -1.06 0.28 -3.70
C ALA A 92 -0.17 0.30 -4.95
N ALA A 93 0.99 0.96 -4.87
CA ALA A 93 1.94 0.96 -5.98
C ALA A 93 2.44 -0.45 -6.35
N SER A 94 2.55 -1.34 -5.37
CA SER A 94 2.85 -2.78 -5.52
C SER A 94 1.77 -3.57 -6.24
N GLY A 95 0.59 -2.99 -6.43
CA GLY A 95 -0.55 -3.64 -7.09
C GLY A 95 -1.53 -4.30 -6.11
N ILE A 96 -1.22 -4.36 -4.81
CA ILE A 96 -2.16 -4.85 -3.80
C ILE A 96 -3.37 -3.93 -3.69
N LYS A 97 -4.57 -4.50 -3.56
CA LYS A 97 -5.83 -3.77 -3.42
C LYS A 97 -6.76 -4.43 -2.42
N VAL A 98 -7.78 -3.68 -2.00
CA VAL A 98 -8.89 -4.24 -1.24
C VAL A 98 -9.58 -5.33 -2.06
N GLY A 99 -9.88 -6.46 -1.42
CA GLY A 99 -10.39 -7.67 -2.04
C GLY A 99 -9.35 -8.70 -2.48
N ASP A 100 -8.05 -8.39 -2.43
CA ASP A 100 -7.00 -9.39 -2.67
C ASP A 100 -6.94 -10.41 -1.52
N THR A 101 -6.36 -11.59 -1.75
CA THR A 101 -6.21 -12.58 -0.69
C THR A 101 -4.95 -12.33 0.14
N LYS A 102 -4.92 -12.81 1.38
CA LYS A 102 -3.71 -12.85 2.22
C LYS A 102 -2.53 -13.49 1.49
N LYS A 103 -2.78 -14.56 0.73
CA LYS A 103 -1.76 -15.22 -0.08
C LYS A 103 -1.15 -14.29 -1.14
N ASP A 104 -1.97 -13.47 -1.81
CA ASP A 104 -1.49 -12.52 -2.82
C ASP A 104 -0.62 -11.43 -2.18
N VAL A 105 -1.02 -10.92 -1.02
CA VAL A 105 -0.25 -9.97 -0.22
C VAL A 105 1.11 -10.55 0.21
N LEU A 106 1.10 -11.73 0.83
CA LEU A 106 2.33 -12.38 1.30
C LEU A 106 3.30 -12.69 0.15
N LYS A 107 2.77 -13.03 -1.03
CA LYS A 107 3.57 -13.23 -2.24
C LYS A 107 4.24 -11.94 -2.71
N GLN A 108 3.55 -10.80 -2.60
CA GLN A 108 4.04 -9.51 -3.05
C GLN A 108 5.09 -8.91 -2.09
N TYR A 109 4.82 -8.93 -0.79
CA TYR A 109 5.67 -8.28 0.22
C TYR A 109 6.68 -9.24 0.89
N GLY A 110 6.46 -10.54 0.77
CA GLY A 110 7.29 -11.58 1.38
C GLY A 110 6.88 -11.89 2.81
N GLU A 111 6.59 -13.16 3.08
CA GLU A 111 6.18 -13.65 4.41
C GLU A 111 7.18 -13.35 5.52
N LYS A 112 8.49 -13.40 5.22
CA LYS A 112 9.55 -13.10 6.19
C LYS A 112 9.54 -11.66 6.73
N ASN A 113 8.89 -10.73 6.02
CA ASN A 113 8.82 -9.32 6.38
C ASN A 113 7.51 -8.97 7.10
N ALA A 114 6.60 -9.94 7.25
CA ALA A 114 5.28 -9.72 7.80
C ALA A 114 5.31 -9.74 9.34
N ILE A 115 4.80 -8.68 9.96
CA ILE A 115 4.49 -8.65 11.39
C ILE A 115 3.00 -8.93 11.52
N THR A 116 2.65 -10.12 12.00
CA THR A 116 1.25 -10.57 12.05
C THR A 116 0.68 -10.43 13.46
N ASN A 117 -0.44 -9.73 13.58
CA ASN A 117 -1.22 -9.61 14.80
C ASN A 117 -2.60 -10.25 14.59
N GLN A 118 -2.83 -11.38 15.27
CA GLN A 118 -4.09 -12.11 15.22
C GLN A 118 -5.06 -11.55 16.26
N GLN A 119 -6.23 -11.09 15.81
CA GLN A 119 -7.37 -10.73 16.65
C GLN A 119 -8.45 -11.82 16.55
N PRO A 120 -9.43 -11.87 17.47
CA PRO A 120 -10.50 -12.86 17.42
C PRO A 120 -11.33 -12.83 16.12
N GLU A 121 -11.50 -11.65 15.53
CA GLU A 121 -12.39 -11.42 14.37
C GLU A 121 -11.64 -11.07 13.08
N PHE A 122 -10.36 -10.69 13.15
CA PHE A 122 -9.58 -10.26 11.99
C PHE A 122 -8.09 -10.49 12.19
N ILE A 123 -7.31 -10.33 11.11
CA ILE A 123 -5.85 -10.39 11.14
C ILE A 123 -5.32 -9.06 10.65
N VAL A 124 -4.33 -8.50 11.35
CA VAL A 124 -3.54 -7.39 10.83
C VAL A 124 -2.16 -7.89 10.44
N VAL A 125 -1.72 -7.54 9.25
CA VAL A 125 -0.33 -7.74 8.81
C VAL A 125 0.29 -6.40 8.51
N ASP A 126 1.38 -6.10 9.22
CA ASP A 126 2.15 -4.89 9.03
C ASP A 126 3.46 -5.21 8.30
N TYR A 127 3.78 -4.39 7.31
CA TYR A 127 5.07 -4.33 6.65
C TYR A 127 5.73 -2.99 6.97
N VAL A 128 6.66 -3.02 7.91
CA VAL A 128 7.32 -1.82 8.42
C VAL A 128 8.72 -1.73 7.82
N TYR A 129 9.04 -0.58 7.23
CA TYR A 129 10.33 -0.31 6.61
C TYR A 129 11.01 0.87 7.27
N ASP A 130 12.20 0.64 7.78
CA ASP A 130 13.07 1.68 8.30
C ASP A 130 13.70 2.42 7.12
N SER A 131 13.33 3.69 6.94
CA SER A 131 13.82 4.53 5.84
C SER A 131 15.26 5.03 6.05
N LYS A 132 15.79 4.98 7.28
CA LYS A 132 17.20 5.29 7.57
C LYS A 132 18.09 4.11 7.25
N GLU A 133 17.75 2.94 7.80
CA GLU A 133 18.52 1.70 7.63
C GLU A 133 18.21 0.98 6.30
N LYS A 134 17.16 1.41 5.60
CA LYS A 134 16.71 0.89 4.29
C LYS A 134 16.44 -0.61 4.30
N LYS A 135 15.72 -1.07 5.32
CA LYS A 135 15.37 -2.48 5.50
C LYS A 135 13.97 -2.62 6.10
N PHE A 136 13.36 -3.78 5.86
CA PHE A 136 12.19 -4.18 6.65
C PHE A 136 12.60 -4.44 8.10
N VAL A 137 11.70 -4.02 8.99
CA VAL A 137 11.78 -4.21 10.43
C VAL A 137 11.09 -5.53 10.76
N ASN A 138 11.74 -6.36 11.57
CA ASN A 138 11.11 -7.59 12.09
C ASN A 138 10.29 -7.31 13.37
N ALA A 139 9.57 -8.30 13.87
CA ALA A 139 8.70 -8.12 15.04
C ALA A 139 9.44 -7.65 16.31
N GLU A 140 10.64 -8.18 16.59
CA GLU A 140 11.45 -7.75 17.75
C GLU A 140 11.93 -6.31 17.59
N GLU A 141 12.41 -5.93 16.40
CA GLU A 141 12.83 -4.56 16.11
C GLU A 141 11.65 -3.57 16.20
N TYR A 142 10.46 -4.00 15.78
CA TYR A 142 9.23 -3.19 15.80
C TYR A 142 8.84 -2.78 17.22
N GLU A 143 8.87 -3.72 18.18
CA GLU A 143 8.57 -3.45 19.59
C GLU A 143 9.55 -2.46 20.24
N ASN A 144 10.75 -2.30 19.65
CA ASN A 144 11.81 -1.45 20.15
C ASN A 144 11.91 -0.09 19.41
N ILE A 145 10.99 0.20 18.47
CA ILE A 145 10.95 1.51 17.82
C ILE A 145 10.60 2.59 18.84
N LYS A 146 11.39 3.67 18.85
CA LYS A 146 11.20 4.80 19.76
C LYS A 146 10.23 5.82 19.18
N ASP A 147 9.50 6.49 20.06
CA ASP A 147 8.51 7.51 19.68
C ASP A 147 9.09 8.64 18.80
N ASP A 148 10.35 9.01 19.01
CA ASP A 148 11.03 10.08 18.28
C ASP A 148 11.41 9.68 16.84
N SER A 149 11.47 8.38 16.52
CA SER A 149 11.83 7.85 15.19
C SER A 149 10.65 7.34 14.37
N LEU A 150 9.41 7.40 14.88
CA LEU A 150 8.22 6.85 14.20
C LEU A 150 7.98 7.43 12.79
N LYS A 151 8.42 8.66 12.49
CA LYS A 151 8.29 9.26 11.15
C LYS A 151 9.22 8.66 10.10
N GLU A 152 10.25 7.95 10.55
CA GLU A 152 11.28 7.34 9.71
C GLU A 152 10.92 5.89 9.35
N HIS A 153 9.78 5.42 9.85
CA HIS A 153 9.28 4.07 9.63
C HIS A 153 8.01 4.14 8.78
N TYR A 154 8.10 3.64 7.56
CA TYR A 154 7.00 3.58 6.60
C TYR A 154 6.29 2.24 6.71
N VAL A 155 4.96 2.28 6.66
CA VAL A 155 4.13 1.12 6.94
C VAL A 155 3.08 0.95 5.88
N VAL A 156 2.99 -0.28 5.39
CA VAL A 156 1.82 -0.82 4.74
C VAL A 156 1.16 -1.78 5.74
N SER A 157 0.01 -1.39 6.26
CA SER A 157 -0.76 -2.18 7.22
C SER A 157 -2.03 -2.68 6.56
N ILE A 158 -2.34 -3.96 6.75
CA ILE A 158 -3.39 -4.64 6.00
C ILE A 158 -4.27 -5.40 6.97
N LYS A 159 -5.56 -5.04 6.99
CA LYS A 159 -6.58 -5.75 7.75
C LYS A 159 -7.21 -6.81 6.85
N PHE A 160 -7.22 -8.05 7.34
CA PHE A 160 -7.88 -9.17 6.71
C PHE A 160 -9.08 -9.63 7.53
N GLU A 161 -10.17 -9.88 6.82
CA GLU A 161 -11.35 -10.60 7.31
C GLU A 161 -11.57 -11.79 6.36
N ASP A 162 -11.74 -13.00 6.89
CA ASP A 162 -11.84 -14.24 6.10
C ASP A 162 -10.74 -14.41 5.03
N ASP A 163 -9.48 -14.08 5.37
CA ASP A 163 -8.30 -14.10 4.48
C ASP A 163 -8.37 -13.16 3.26
N VAL A 164 -9.30 -12.21 3.26
CA VAL A 164 -9.46 -11.19 2.22
C VAL A 164 -9.07 -9.81 2.77
N VAL A 165 -8.35 -9.02 1.99
CA VAL A 165 -8.03 -7.63 2.34
C VAL A 165 -9.32 -6.83 2.45
N GLU A 166 -9.66 -6.42 3.66
CA GLU A 166 -10.82 -5.58 3.97
C GLU A 166 -10.41 -4.10 3.96
N GLN A 167 -9.25 -3.80 4.52
CA GLN A 167 -8.70 -2.44 4.58
C GLN A 167 -7.19 -2.44 4.33
N LEU A 168 -6.73 -1.39 3.66
CA LEU A 168 -5.32 -1.13 3.40
C LEU A 168 -4.96 0.25 3.94
N PHE A 169 -3.85 0.32 4.66
CA PHE A 169 -3.32 1.54 5.24
C PHE A 169 -1.88 1.77 4.79
N ILE A 170 -1.55 3.00 4.42
CA ILE A 170 -0.22 3.40 3.94
C ILE A 170 0.17 4.70 4.62
N GLY A 171 1.29 4.74 5.34
CA GLY A 171 1.72 5.95 6.05
C GLY A 171 2.98 5.75 6.88
N ASP A 172 3.36 6.76 7.65
CA ASP A 172 4.40 6.58 8.68
C ASP A 172 3.79 6.11 10.01
N LEU A 173 4.58 5.46 10.85
CA LEU A 173 4.10 4.93 12.13
C LEU A 173 3.51 6.02 13.03
N GLN A 174 4.05 7.24 13.01
CA GLN A 174 3.49 8.32 13.83
C GLN A 174 2.08 8.70 13.40
N ALA A 175 1.80 8.65 12.09
CA ALA A 175 0.45 8.90 11.59
C ALA A 175 -0.50 7.76 11.97
N MET A 176 -0.05 6.50 11.89
CA MET A 176 -0.87 5.34 12.24
C MET A 176 -1.24 5.29 13.72
N THR A 177 -0.30 5.55 14.64
CA THR A 177 -0.56 5.51 16.09
C THR A 177 -1.48 6.62 16.58
N ARG A 178 -1.72 7.66 15.79
CA ARG A 178 -2.65 8.76 16.13
C ARG A 178 -4.09 8.52 15.68
N LEU A 179 -4.32 7.47 14.88
CA LEU A 179 -5.62 7.15 14.28
C LEU A 179 -6.26 5.90 14.90
N GLN A 180 -5.54 5.20 15.78
CA GLN A 180 -6.02 4.10 16.62
C GLN A 180 -6.51 4.64 17.96
#